data_AF-A0A2A3YTX7-F1
#
_entry.id   AF-A0A2A3YTX7-F1
#
_cell.length_a   1.000
_cell.length_b   1.000
_cell.length_c   1.000
_cell.angle_alpha   90.00
_cell.angle_beta   90.00
_cell.angle_gamma   90.00
#
_symmetry.space_group_name_H-M   'P 1'
#
loop_
_entity.id
_entity.type
_entity.pdbx_description
1 polymer ?
#
loop_
_entity_poly.entity_id
_entity_poly.type
_entity_poly.pdbx_seq_one_letter_code
_entity_poly.pdbx_strand_id
1 'polypeptide(L)'
;MDERAVELLRRHGWRPGDVLGAGMEGTVVDLSADEVAKIWHDRDAVESEPLLRFGAAVERSPIPFRCSRTLEILDEDNLTMTIERKVSGSPLRLDAVPDAPLATADEARLMGDALAGLSTARAGDLDALPILPGEVQPMR
;
A
#
# COMPACT_ATOMS: atom_id res chain seq x y z
N MET A 1 7.18 14.17 10.79
CA MET A 1 6.90 12.76 11.17
C MET A 1 6.72 12.73 12.69
N ASP A 2 5.74 11.99 13.20
CA ASP A 2 5.50 11.83 14.65
C ASP A 2 6.71 11.16 15.31
N GLU A 3 7.31 11.80 16.32
CA GLU A 3 8.50 11.30 17.04
C GLU A 3 8.25 9.93 17.68
N ARG A 4 7.03 9.66 18.13
CA ARG A 4 6.65 8.36 18.71
C ARG A 4 6.73 7.25 17.67
N ALA A 5 6.31 7.53 16.43
CA ALA A 5 6.40 6.59 15.33
C ALA A 5 7.85 6.29 14.95
N VAL A 6 8.71 7.31 14.97
CA VAL A 6 10.16 7.14 14.73
C VAL A 6 10.78 6.21 15.77
N GLU A 7 10.46 6.44 17.04
CA GLU A 7 11.00 5.65 18.15
C GLU A 7 10.49 4.21 18.11
N LEU A 8 9.20 4.01 17.83
CA LEU A 8 8.62 2.68 17.68
C LEU A 8 9.31 1.89 16.56
N LEU A 9 9.49 2.48 15.37
CA LEU A 9 10.21 1.84 14.26
C LEU A 9 11.65 1.49 14.63
N ARG A 10 12.36 2.37 15.34
CA ARG A 10 13.74 2.12 15.79
C ARG A 10 13.82 0.99 16.80
N ARG A 11 12.87 0.90 17.73
CA ARG A 11 12.77 -0.17 18.73
C ARG A 11 12.65 -1.55 18.10
N HIS A 12 11.93 -1.62 16.98
CA HIS A 12 11.78 -2.83 16.18
C HIS A 12 12.90 -3.05 15.14
N GLY A 13 13.93 -2.20 15.14
CA GLY A 13 15.15 -2.38 14.34
C GLY A 13 15.14 -1.68 12.98
N TRP A 14 14.07 -1.00 12.60
CA TRP A 14 14.04 -0.20 11.38
C TRP A 14 14.79 1.13 11.53
N ARG A 15 15.25 1.65 10.39
CA ARG A 15 15.88 2.97 10.29
C ARG A 15 14.99 3.89 9.45
N PRO A 16 13.99 4.56 10.06
CA PRO A 16 13.12 5.46 9.33
C PRO A 16 13.93 6.60 8.68
N GLY A 17 13.75 6.75 7.36
CA GLY A 17 14.34 7.76 6.52
C GLY A 17 13.35 8.87 6.18
N ASP A 18 13.31 9.23 4.90
CA ASP A 18 12.49 10.34 4.42
C ASP A 18 10.99 10.02 4.42
N VAL A 19 10.16 11.05 4.59
CA VAL A 19 8.72 10.95 4.35
C VAL A 19 8.50 10.92 2.83
N LEU A 20 7.96 9.81 2.33
CA LEU A 20 7.69 9.59 0.91
C LEU A 20 6.34 10.16 0.48
N GLY A 21 5.40 10.27 1.41
CA GLY A 21 4.09 10.85 1.18
C GLY A 21 3.33 11.07 2.48
N ALA A 22 2.45 12.07 2.51
CA ALA A 22 1.55 12.33 3.64
C ALA A 22 0.21 12.80 3.10
N GLY A 23 -0.86 12.16 3.53
CA GLY A 23 -2.22 12.44 3.08
C GLY A 23 -3.24 12.27 4.20
N MET A 24 -4.52 12.31 3.85
CA MET A 24 -5.60 12.25 4.84
C MET A 24 -5.56 10.97 5.68
N GLU A 25 -5.20 9.84 5.09
CA GLU A 25 -5.21 8.55 5.78
C GLU A 25 -3.97 8.29 6.66
N GLY A 26 -2.85 8.95 6.37
CA GLY A 26 -1.59 8.59 7.00
C GLY A 26 -0.35 9.18 6.34
N THR A 27 0.80 8.82 6.92
CA THR A 27 2.13 9.20 6.45
C THR A 27 2.90 7.96 6.04
N VAL A 28 3.55 7.98 4.87
CA VAL A 28 4.43 6.92 4.38
C VAL A 28 5.87 7.34 4.54
N VAL A 29 6.68 6.47 5.13
CA VAL A 29 8.08 6.72 5.51
C VAL A 29 8.95 5.63 4.90
N ASP A 30 10.10 6.04 4.37
CA ASP A 30 11.09 5.12 3.85
C ASP A 30 11.75 4.32 4.98
N LEU A 31 11.91 3.01 4.82
CA LEU A 31 12.65 2.18 5.78
C LEU A 31 13.90 1.58 5.15
N SER A 32 13.81 1.18 3.87
CA SER A 32 14.91 0.55 3.14
C SER A 32 14.69 0.62 1.62
N ALA A 33 15.55 -0.08 0.87
CA ALA A 33 15.36 -0.26 -0.56
C ALA A 33 14.07 -1.02 -0.92
N ASP A 34 13.57 -1.86 -0.01
CA ASP A 34 12.49 -2.81 -0.26
C ASP A 34 11.26 -2.61 0.64
N GLU A 35 11.33 -1.69 1.62
CA GLU A 35 10.30 -1.55 2.66
C GLU A 35 9.96 -0.07 2.94
N VAL A 36 8.69 0.15 3.26
CA VAL A 36 8.15 1.43 3.76
C VAL A 36 7.28 1.16 4.99
N ALA A 37 7.13 2.18 5.85
CA ALA A 37 6.11 2.18 6.89
C ALA A 37 4.98 3.14 6.50
N LYS A 38 3.73 2.70 6.58
CA LYS A 38 2.56 3.60 6.58
C LYS A 38 2.07 3.75 8.01
N ILE A 39 2.14 4.97 8.53
CA ILE A 39 1.59 5.38 9.82
C ILE A 39 0.17 5.85 9.59
N TRP A 40 -0.81 5.15 10.15
CA TRP A 40 -2.22 5.47 9.97
C TRP A 40 -2.67 6.55 10.96
N HIS A 41 -3.57 7.45 10.52
CA HIS A 41 -4.14 8.47 11.41
C HIS A 41 -5.33 7.93 12.22
N ASP A 42 -6.28 7.29 11.55
CA ASP A 42 -7.57 6.87 12.12
C ASP A 42 -7.92 5.42 11.72
N ARG A 43 -6.91 4.53 11.67
CA ARG A 43 -7.12 3.10 11.38
C ARG A 43 -6.44 2.25 12.44
N ASP A 44 -7.14 1.27 12.99
CA ASP A 44 -6.60 0.33 13.97
C ASP A 44 -6.03 -0.96 13.35
N ALA A 45 -5.45 -1.83 14.18
CA ALA A 45 -4.88 -3.10 13.74
C ALA A 45 -5.92 -4.06 13.15
N VAL A 46 -7.13 -4.11 13.71
CA VAL A 46 -8.21 -5.00 13.25
C VAL A 46 -8.70 -4.56 11.87
N GLU A 47 -8.81 -3.26 11.64
CA GLU A 47 -9.12 -2.66 10.35
C GLU A 47 -7.99 -2.82 9.33
N SER A 48 -6.75 -3.06 9.79
CA SER A 48 -5.58 -3.26 8.94
C SER A 48 -5.33 -4.73 8.56
N GLU A 49 -5.78 -5.69 9.37
CA GLU A 49 -5.65 -7.14 9.09
C GLU A 49 -6.20 -7.58 7.71
N PRO A 50 -7.33 -7.03 7.20
CA PRO A 50 -7.78 -7.26 5.82
C PRO A 50 -6.70 -6.96 4.75
N LEU A 51 -5.82 -5.97 4.98
CA LEU A 51 -4.75 -5.60 4.04
C LEU A 51 -3.65 -6.67 3.95
N LEU A 52 -3.32 -7.33 5.07
CA LEU A 52 -2.39 -8.48 5.07
C LEU A 52 -2.92 -9.61 4.20
N ARG A 53 -4.20 -9.99 4.42
CA ARG A 53 -4.87 -11.06 3.67
C ARG A 53 -4.95 -10.74 2.18
N PHE A 54 -5.34 -9.52 1.85
CA PHE A 54 -5.37 -9.04 0.47
C PHE A 54 -3.98 -9.04 -0.17
N GLY A 55 -2.95 -8.56 0.53
CA GLY A 55 -1.58 -8.56 0.05
C GLY A 55 -1.04 -9.97 -0.24
N ALA A 56 -1.34 -10.94 0.63
CA ALA A 56 -0.97 -12.34 0.43
C ALA A 56 -1.71 -12.99 -0.76
N ALA A 57 -2.94 -12.56 -1.03
CA ALA A 57 -3.71 -12.99 -2.19
C ALA A 57 -3.19 -12.41 -3.51
N VAL A 58 -2.82 -11.13 -3.50
CA VAL A 58 -2.18 -10.47 -4.64
C VAL A 58 -0.86 -11.17 -4.98
N GLU A 59 -0.03 -11.53 -3.99
CA GLU A 59 1.23 -12.24 -4.23
C GLU A 59 1.04 -13.64 -4.84
N ARG A 60 -0.01 -14.35 -4.45
CA ARG A 60 -0.35 -15.68 -5.01
C ARG A 60 -1.00 -15.61 -6.39
N SER A 61 -1.46 -14.43 -6.79
CA SER A 61 -2.08 -14.22 -8.10
C SER A 61 -1.02 -14.14 -9.21
N PRO A 62 -1.31 -14.62 -10.44
CA PRO A 62 -0.34 -14.63 -11.54
C PRO A 62 -0.22 -13.25 -12.22
N ILE A 63 -0.07 -12.19 -11.42
CA ILE A 63 0.09 -10.81 -11.88
C ILE A 63 1.55 -10.62 -12.31
N PRO A 64 1.83 -10.12 -13.53
CA PRO A 64 3.16 -10.10 -14.10
C PRO A 64 4.04 -8.92 -13.62
N PHE A 65 3.66 -8.26 -12.53
CA PHE A 65 4.39 -7.11 -11.96
C PHE A 65 4.28 -7.10 -10.44
N ARG A 66 5.14 -6.31 -9.80
CA ARG A 66 5.19 -6.17 -8.34
C ARG A 66 4.06 -5.27 -7.86
N CYS A 67 3.39 -5.68 -6.79
CA CYS A 67 2.42 -4.87 -6.07
C CYS A 67 2.97 -4.54 -4.67
N SER A 68 2.53 -3.40 -4.10
CA SER A 68 2.72 -3.16 -2.66
C SER A 68 1.88 -4.18 -1.89
N ARG A 69 2.38 -4.58 -0.73
CA ARG A 69 1.63 -5.43 0.21
C ARG A 69 2.10 -5.18 1.62
N THR A 70 1.16 -5.28 2.57
CA THR A 70 1.47 -5.34 3.99
C THR A 70 2.22 -6.64 4.29
N LEU A 71 3.33 -6.51 5.02
CA LEU A 71 4.18 -7.58 5.52
C LEU A 71 3.94 -7.78 7.02
N GLU A 72 3.74 -6.69 7.75
CA GLU A 72 3.58 -6.68 9.20
C GLU A 72 2.70 -5.50 9.63
N ILE A 73 1.99 -5.66 10.74
CA ILE A 73 1.23 -4.59 11.43
C ILE A 73 1.89 -4.37 12.78
N LEU A 74 2.24 -3.12 13.10
CA LEU A 74 2.66 -2.69 14.43
C LEU A 74 1.50 -1.92 15.06
N ASP A 75 1.13 -2.28 16.28
CA ASP A 75 0.06 -1.62 17.04
C ASP A 75 0.49 -1.44 18.50
N GLU A 76 1.18 -0.33 18.77
CA GLU A 76 1.77 -0.01 20.06
C GLU A 76 1.73 1.51 20.30
N ASP A 77 1.77 1.93 21.57
CA ASP A 77 1.86 3.35 21.93
C ASP A 77 0.75 4.26 21.33
N ASN A 78 -0.43 3.68 21.08
CA ASN A 78 -1.56 4.28 20.37
C ASN A 78 -1.23 4.71 18.93
N LEU A 79 -0.35 3.94 18.28
CA LEU A 79 0.01 4.09 16.87
C LEU A 79 -0.22 2.76 16.18
N THR A 80 -0.95 2.81 15.08
CA THR A 80 -1.06 1.69 14.15
C THR A 80 -0.24 1.98 12.89
N MET A 81 0.60 1.03 12.51
CA MET A 81 1.51 1.13 11.38
C MET A 81 1.45 -0.16 10.55
N THR A 82 1.55 -0.04 9.24
CA THR A 82 1.83 -1.18 8.34
C THR A 82 3.24 -1.08 7.81
N ILE A 83 4.00 -2.18 7.90
CA ILE A 83 5.25 -2.35 7.18
C ILE A 83 4.91 -2.98 5.84
N GLU A 84 5.30 -2.34 4.75
CA GLU A 84 4.87 -2.71 3.41
C GLU A 84 6.05 -2.88 2.46
N ARG A 85 5.87 -3.76 1.48
CA ARG A 85 6.83 -3.89 0.39
C ARG A 85 6.83 -2.64 -0.48
N LYS A 86 7.98 -1.98 -0.56
CA LYS A 86 8.21 -0.85 -1.45
C LYS A 86 8.18 -1.30 -2.91
N VAL A 87 7.42 -0.58 -3.73
CA VAL A 87 7.43 -0.74 -5.19
C VAL A 87 8.37 0.30 -5.78
N SER A 88 9.49 -0.17 -6.34
CA SER A 88 10.44 0.68 -7.05
C SER A 88 9.86 1.17 -8.37
N GLY A 89 10.16 2.41 -8.75
CA GLY A 89 9.81 2.97 -10.04
C GLY A 89 9.57 4.47 -9.94
N SER A 90 9.01 5.04 -11.00
CA SER A 90 8.51 6.41 -11.01
C SER A 90 7.03 6.39 -11.38
N PRO A 91 6.19 7.20 -10.72
CA PRO A 91 4.81 7.37 -11.13
C PRO A 91 4.75 7.77 -12.60
N LEU A 92 3.82 7.18 -13.36
CA LEU A 92 3.59 7.54 -14.76
C LEU A 92 3.20 9.02 -14.88
N ARG A 93 2.50 9.53 -13.85
CA ARG A 93 2.11 10.93 -13.67
C ARG A 93 2.24 11.28 -12.20
N LEU A 94 2.71 12.49 -11.93
CA LEU A 94 2.64 13.05 -10.58
C LEU A 94 1.21 13.55 -10.35
N ASP A 95 0.69 13.31 -9.14
CA ASP A 95 -0.64 13.78 -8.77
C ASP A 95 -0.73 15.32 -8.86
N ALA A 96 -1.92 15.81 -9.23
CA ALA A 96 -2.29 17.23 -9.20
C ALA A 96 -1.58 18.17 -10.21
N VAL A 97 -1.51 17.79 -11.49
CA VAL A 97 -1.24 18.76 -12.57
C VAL A 97 -2.58 19.32 -13.09
N PRO A 98 -2.92 20.61 -12.87
CA PRO A 98 -4.01 21.26 -13.58
C PRO A 98 -3.76 21.13 -15.09
N ASP A 99 -4.78 20.75 -15.86
CA ASP A 99 -4.65 20.50 -17.31
C ASP A 99 -3.63 19.40 -17.67
N ALA A 100 -3.65 18.29 -16.92
CA ALA A 100 -2.80 17.14 -17.19
C ALA A 100 -2.85 16.76 -18.68
N PRO A 101 -1.70 16.66 -19.37
CA PRO A 101 -1.67 16.37 -20.80
C PRO A 101 -2.34 15.03 -21.11
N LEU A 102 -2.84 14.86 -22.34
CA LEU A 102 -3.34 13.57 -22.80
C LEU A 102 -2.27 12.49 -22.67
N ALA A 103 -2.69 11.25 -22.41
CA ALA A 103 -1.76 10.12 -22.34
C ALA A 103 -1.02 9.96 -23.66
N THR A 104 0.30 9.79 -23.57
CA THR A 104 1.08 9.37 -24.75
C THR A 104 0.66 7.96 -25.17
N ALA A 105 0.99 7.57 -26.40
CA ALA A 105 0.70 6.20 -26.86
C ALA A 105 1.39 5.14 -25.99
N ASP A 106 2.58 5.43 -25.48
CA ASP A 106 3.35 4.51 -24.63
C ASP A 106 2.78 4.45 -23.20
N GLU A 107 2.33 5.58 -22.65
CA GLU A 107 1.58 5.62 -21.39
C GLU A 107 0.29 4.79 -21.49
N ALA A 108 -0.45 4.95 -22.59
CA ALA A 108 -1.67 4.19 -22.84
C ALA A 108 -1.41 2.67 -22.96
N ARG A 109 -0.32 2.27 -23.65
CA ARG A 109 0.10 0.86 -23.72
C ARG A 109 0.47 0.32 -22.36
N LEU A 110 1.26 1.05 -21.57
CA LEU A 110 1.68 0.62 -20.23
C LEU A 110 0.47 0.43 -19.31
N MET A 111 -0.50 1.33 -19.35
CA MET A 111 -1.77 1.17 -18.63
C MET A 111 -2.54 -0.07 -19.13
N GLY A 112 -2.57 -0.30 -20.44
CA GLY A 112 -3.16 -1.51 -21.03
C GLY A 112 -2.51 -2.80 -20.55
N ASP A 113 -1.18 -2.85 -20.52
CA ASP A 113 -0.40 -3.99 -20.03
C ASP A 113 -0.64 -4.23 -18.54
N ALA A 114 -0.72 -3.17 -17.74
CA ALA A 114 -1.05 -3.25 -16.32
C ALA A 114 -2.47 -3.82 -16.11
N LEU A 115 -3.47 -3.32 -16.85
CA LEU A 115 -4.85 -3.82 -16.80
C LEU A 115 -4.95 -5.27 -17.26
N ALA A 116 -4.24 -5.63 -18.34
CA ALA A 116 -4.15 -7.01 -18.81
C ALA A 116 -3.54 -7.92 -17.73
N GLY A 117 -2.47 -7.48 -17.07
CA GLY A 117 -1.88 -8.19 -15.93
C GLY A 117 -2.80 -8.31 -14.72
N LEU A 118 -3.57 -7.26 -14.39
CA LEU A 118 -4.58 -7.34 -13.32
C LEU A 118 -5.70 -8.32 -13.66
N SER A 119 -6.08 -8.44 -14.94
CA SER A 119 -7.13 -9.36 -15.39
C SER A 119 -6.79 -10.85 -15.18
N THR A 120 -5.51 -11.19 -14.98
CA THR A 120 -5.10 -12.57 -14.69
C THR A 120 -5.27 -12.94 -13.21
N ALA A 121 -5.55 -11.96 -12.34
CA ALA A 121 -5.68 -12.16 -10.92
C ALA A 121 -6.90 -13.04 -10.57
N ARG A 122 -6.77 -13.86 -9.53
CA ARG A 122 -7.81 -14.83 -9.16
C ARG A 122 -8.68 -14.25 -8.05
N ALA A 123 -9.91 -13.89 -8.41
CA ALA A 123 -10.87 -13.20 -7.54
C ALA A 123 -11.15 -13.90 -6.20
N GLY A 124 -11.09 -15.24 -6.14
CA GLY A 124 -11.36 -15.99 -4.91
C GLY A 124 -10.39 -15.73 -3.76
N ASP A 125 -9.22 -15.16 -4.05
CA ASP A 125 -8.26 -14.75 -3.02
C ASP A 125 -8.39 -13.24 -2.68
N LEU A 126 -9.05 -12.41 -3.51
CA LEU A 126 -9.02 -10.95 -3.44
C LEU A 126 -10.26 -10.31 -2.79
N ASP A 127 -11.20 -11.10 -2.27
CA ASP A 127 -12.41 -10.61 -1.59
C ASP A 127 -12.16 -10.13 -0.14
N ALA A 128 -10.89 -10.05 0.26
CA ALA A 128 -10.44 -9.66 1.59
C ALA A 128 -10.57 -8.15 1.88
N LEU A 129 -10.94 -7.29 0.93
CA LEU A 129 -11.24 -5.87 1.18
C LEU A 129 -12.67 -5.52 0.72
N PRO A 130 -13.41 -4.68 1.48
CA PRO A 130 -14.68 -4.16 1.01
C PRO A 130 -14.46 -3.29 -0.23
N ILE A 131 -15.35 -3.38 -1.21
CA ILE A 131 -15.28 -2.57 -2.44
C ILE A 131 -15.94 -1.22 -2.17
N LEU A 132 -17.03 -1.22 -1.39
CA LEU A 132 -17.79 -0.02 -1.04
C LEU A 132 -17.78 0.26 0.47
N PRO A 133 -17.84 1.54 0.88
CA PRO A 133 -18.02 1.90 2.28
C PRO A 133 -19.28 1.23 2.87
N GLY A 134 -19.13 0.55 4.01
CA GLY A 134 -20.22 -0.12 4.72
C GLY A 134 -20.52 -1.55 4.26
N GLU A 135 -19.79 -2.10 3.28
CA GLU A 135 -19.88 -3.53 2.97
C GLU A 135 -19.27 -4.37 4.09
N VAL A 136 -20.06 -5.31 4.62
CA VAL A 136 -19.59 -6.31 5.58
C VAL A 136 -19.09 -7.51 4.79
N GLN A 137 -17.81 -7.85 4.95
CA GLN A 137 -17.29 -9.09 4.38
C GLN A 137 -17.94 -10.31 5.04
N PRO A 138 -18.30 -11.34 4.26
CA PRO A 138 -18.70 -12.61 4.84
C PRO A 138 -17.52 -13.16 5.66
N MET A 139 -17.74 -13.41 6.95
CA MET A 139 -16.79 -14.16 7.77
C MET A 139 -16.59 -15.54 7.12
N ARG A 140 -15.39 -15.82 6.61
CA ARG A 140 -14.96 -17.13 6.15
C ARG A 140 -14.01 -17.75 7.15
#